data_AF-X1VKM5-F1
#
_entry.id   AF-X1VKM5-F1
#
_cell.length_a   1.000
_cell.length_b   1.000
_cell.length_c   1.000
_cell.angle_alpha   90.00
_cell.angle_beta   90.00
_cell.angle_gamma   90.00
#
_symmetry.space_group_name_H-M   'P 1'
#
loop_
_entity.id
_entity.type
_entity.pdbx_description
1 polymer ?
#
loop_
_entity_poly.entity_id
_entity_poly.type
_entity_poly.pdbx_seq_one_letter_code
_entity_poly.pdbx_strand_id
1 'polypeptide(L)'
;MALLLPVLKGLVNVMEIVTFIQFIEEEAIQSAALGVFLAIRAKSYRGASLGITLLRGQLIPHLRDINEYVGWLAPYSQGCFADFVLATETNLEIYEDILFAKKK
;
A
#
# COMPACT_ATOMS: atom_id res chain seq x y z
N MET A 1 17.45 -10.36 -34.81
CA MET A 1 18.14 -10.47 -33.51
C MET A 1 18.55 -9.11 -32.92
N ALA A 2 19.15 -8.19 -33.70
CA ALA A 2 19.61 -6.88 -33.17
C ALA A 2 18.50 -5.95 -32.61
N LEU A 3 17.27 -6.03 -33.13
CA LEU A 3 16.10 -5.28 -32.64
C LEU A 3 15.38 -5.95 -31.46
N LEU A 4 15.68 -7.22 -31.17
CA LEU A 4 14.97 -7.99 -30.15
C LEU A 4 15.46 -7.64 -28.73
N LEU A 5 16.78 -7.48 -28.58
CA LEU A 5 17.42 -7.02 -27.34
C LEU A 5 16.94 -5.66 -26.83
N PRO A 6 16.89 -4.58 -27.64
CA PRO A 6 16.41 -3.29 -27.17
C PRO A 6 14.92 -3.29 -26.81
N VAL A 7 14.10 -4.07 -27.52
CA VAL A 7 12.67 -4.23 -27.18
C VAL A 7 12.50 -4.95 -25.85
N LEU A 8 13.21 -6.06 -25.62
CA LEU A 8 13.18 -6.77 -24.34
C LEU A 8 13.68 -5.89 -23.19
N LYS A 9 14.74 -5.10 -23.40
CA LYS A 9 15.25 -4.15 -22.40
C LYS A 9 14.23 -3.05 -22.09
N GLY A 10 13.52 -2.56 -23.10
CA GLY A 10 12.44 -1.60 -22.92
C GLY A 10 11.29 -2.17 -22.08
N LEU A 11 10.88 -3.42 -22.33
CA LEU A 11 9.85 -4.09 -21.54
C LEU A 11 10.27 -4.23 -20.07
N VAL A 12 11.49 -4.70 -19.81
CA VAL A 12 12.02 -4.82 -18.43
C VAL A 12 11.99 -3.49 -17.70
N ASN A 13 12.43 -2.40 -18.34
CA ASN A 13 12.40 -1.06 -17.74
C ASN A 13 10.98 -0.63 -17.36
N VAL A 14 9.96 -0.94 -18.17
CA VAL A 14 8.56 -0.62 -17.85
C VAL A 14 8.11 -1.40 -16.61
N MET A 15 8.43 -2.69 -16.52
CA MET A 15 8.06 -3.51 -15.36
C MET A 15 8.74 -2.99 -14.08
N GLU A 16 10.01 -2.60 -14.16
CA GLU A 16 10.76 -2.01 -13.05
C GLU A 16 10.13 -0.70 -12.57
N ILE A 17 9.75 0.19 -13.49
CA ILE A 17 9.09 1.46 -13.15
C ILE A 17 7.75 1.21 -12.46
N VAL A 18 6.93 0.31 -12.98
CA VAL A 18 5.63 -0.02 -12.36
C VAL A 18 5.83 -0.57 -10.96
N THR A 19 6.76 -1.52 -10.80
CA THR A 19 7.08 -2.09 -9.48
C THR A 19 7.58 -1.03 -8.51
N PHE A 20 8.40 -0.09 -8.98
CA PHE A 20 8.92 0.99 -8.16
C PHE A 20 7.83 1.96 -7.68
N ILE A 21 6.85 2.28 -8.53
CA ILE A 21 5.68 3.10 -8.14
C ILE A 21 4.87 2.36 -7.06
N GLN A 22 4.58 1.08 -7.26
CA GLN A 22 3.87 0.26 -6.28
C GLN A 22 4.61 0.19 -4.93
N PHE A 23 5.94 0.09 -4.97
CA PHE A 23 6.78 0.10 -3.77
C PHE A 23 6.76 1.44 -3.01
N ILE A 24 6.73 2.58 -3.70
CA ILE A 24 6.59 3.89 -3.04
C ILE A 24 5.26 3.99 -2.28
N GLU A 25 4.18 3.52 -2.89
CA GLU A 25 2.86 3.49 -2.25
C GLU A 25 2.83 2.53 -1.05
N GLU A 26 3.49 1.38 -1.15
CA GLU A 26 3.67 0.43 -0.04
C GLU A 26 4.37 1.11 1.16
N GLU A 27 5.51 1.76 0.93
CA GLU A 27 6.28 2.47 1.95
C GLU A 27 5.48 3.63 2.58
N ALA A 28 4.68 4.34 1.78
CA ALA A 28 3.78 5.39 2.27
C ALA A 28 2.70 4.83 3.21
N ILE A 29 2.10 3.69 2.84
CA ILE A 29 1.12 2.98 3.67
C ILE A 29 1.77 2.51 4.99
N GLN A 30 2.93 1.87 4.92
CA GLN A 30 3.63 1.39 6.11
C GLN A 30 4.01 2.54 7.06
N SER A 31 4.46 3.67 6.50
CA SER A 31 4.78 4.88 7.26
C SER A 31 3.56 5.47 7.97
N ALA A 32 2.43 5.56 7.27
CA ALA A 32 1.18 6.04 7.85
C ALA A 32 0.62 5.06 8.91
N ALA A 33 0.70 3.74 8.67
CA ALA A 33 0.28 2.72 9.61
C ALA A 33 1.11 2.76 10.91
N LEU A 34 2.43 2.96 10.81
CA LEU A 34 3.30 3.18 11.96
C LEU A 34 2.89 4.46 12.73
N GLY A 35 2.58 5.54 12.01
CA GLY A 35 2.07 6.77 12.61
C GLY A 35 0.78 6.56 13.41
N VAL A 36 -0.16 5.78 12.87
CA VAL A 36 -1.41 5.39 13.56
C VAL A 36 -1.09 4.59 14.83
N PHE A 37 -0.23 3.58 14.73
CA PHE A 37 0.18 2.78 15.88
C PHE A 37 0.78 3.65 16.99
N LEU A 38 1.69 4.56 16.65
CA LEU A 38 2.30 5.49 17.61
C LEU A 38 1.25 6.42 18.23
N ALA A 39 0.29 6.93 17.45
CA ALA A 39 -0.80 7.76 17.97
C ALA A 39 -1.70 6.99 18.95
N ILE A 40 -2.03 5.73 18.66
CA ILE A 40 -2.78 4.84 19.56
C ILE A 40 -2.00 4.64 20.87
N ARG A 41 -0.70 4.34 20.77
CA ARG A 41 0.19 4.15 21.93
C ARG A 41 0.27 5.41 22.80
N ALA A 42 0.32 6.58 22.18
CA ALA A 42 0.31 7.89 22.87
C ALA A 42 -1.09 8.30 23.39
N LYS A 43 -2.13 7.47 23.22
CA LYS A 43 -3.54 7.78 23.53
C LYS A 43 -4.08 9.02 22.78
N SER A 44 -3.47 9.37 21.64
CA SER A 44 -3.95 10.44 20.76
C SER A 44 -4.99 9.90 19.80
N TYR A 45 -6.24 9.81 20.27
CA TYR A 45 -7.36 9.25 19.49
C TYR A 45 -7.65 10.04 18.21
N ARG A 46 -7.50 11.38 18.26
CA ARG A 46 -7.65 12.23 17.08
C ARG A 46 -6.60 11.91 16.02
N GLY A 47 -5.33 11.80 16.42
CA GLY A 47 -4.25 11.48 15.49
C GLY A 47 -4.42 10.10 14.86
N ALA A 48 -4.79 9.10 15.67
CA ALA A 48 -5.03 7.75 15.17
C ALA A 48 -6.23 7.69 14.21
N SER A 49 -7.34 8.36 14.53
CA SER A 49 -8.52 8.43 13.65
C SER A 49 -8.23 9.13 12.31
N LEU A 50 -7.43 10.21 12.32
CA LEU A 50 -7.00 10.88 11.10
C LEU A 50 -6.15 9.96 10.22
N GLY A 51 -5.18 9.26 10.81
CA GLY A 51 -4.32 8.33 10.06
C GLY A 51 -5.10 7.14 9.49
N ILE A 52 -6.05 6.58 10.24
CA ILE A 52 -6.94 5.52 9.75
C ILE A 52 -7.79 6.01 8.58
N THR A 53 -8.34 7.23 8.68
CA THR A 53 -9.13 7.84 7.60
C THR A 53 -8.29 8.04 6.34
N LEU A 54 -7.04 8.49 6.47
CA LEU A 54 -6.11 8.66 5.35
C LEU A 54 -5.78 7.32 4.68
N LEU A 55 -5.43 6.30 5.48
CA LEU A 55 -5.09 4.98 4.97
C LEU A 55 -6.27 4.33 4.23
N ARG A 56 -7.46 4.32 4.84
CA ARG A 56 -8.66 3.70 4.26
C ARG A 56 -9.21 4.50 3.07
N GLY A 57 -9.18 5.83 3.14
CA GLY A 57 -9.85 6.69 2.16
C GLY A 57 -8.99 7.05 0.95
N GLN A 58 -7.66 6.95 1.05
CA GLN A 58 -6.75 7.41 -0.01
C GLN A 58 -5.68 6.38 -0.33
N LEU A 59 -4.79 6.05 0.60
CA LEU A 59 -3.56 5.31 0.28
C LEU A 59 -3.83 3.86 -0.16
N ILE A 60 -4.64 3.11 0.60
CA ILE A 60 -4.94 1.71 0.26
C ILE A 60 -5.74 1.60 -1.06
N PRO A 61 -6.82 2.38 -1.27
CA PRO A 61 -7.51 2.38 -2.56
C PRO A 61 -6.59 2.78 -3.72
N HIS A 62 -5.70 3.75 -3.53
CA HIS A 62 -4.80 4.20 -4.59
C HIS A 62 -3.80 3.11 -5.00
N LEU A 63 -3.19 2.39 -4.04
CA LEU A 63 -2.34 1.24 -4.35
C LEU A 63 -3.12 0.12 -5.04
N ARG A 64 -4.36 -0.15 -4.60
CA ARG A 64 -5.25 -1.14 -5.26
C ARG A 64 -5.50 -0.76 -6.71
N ASP A 65 -5.91 0.48 -6.96
CA ASP A 65 -6.16 0.99 -8.31
C ASP A 65 -4.91 0.84 -9.20
N ILE A 66 -3.73 1.27 -8.70
CA ILE A 66 -2.47 1.11 -9.45
C ILE A 66 -2.21 -0.37 -9.78
N ASN A 67 -2.39 -1.27 -8.80
CA ASN A 67 -2.16 -2.70 -9.00
C ASN A 67 -3.14 -3.33 -10.00
N GLU A 68 -4.38 -2.84 -10.05
CA GLU A 68 -5.39 -3.29 -11.01
C GLU A 68 -5.14 -2.74 -12.42
N TYR A 69 -4.83 -1.44 -12.56
CA TYR A 69 -4.72 -0.77 -13.86
C TYR A 69 -3.39 -1.03 -14.57
N VAL A 70 -2.28 -1.04 -13.82
CA VAL A 70 -0.93 -1.13 -14.40
C VAL A 70 -0.12 -2.31 -13.87
N GLY A 71 -0.57 -2.99 -12.80
CA GLY A 71 0.15 -4.14 -12.23
C GLY A 71 0.36 -5.30 -13.20
N TRP A 72 -0.50 -5.47 -14.20
CA TRP A 72 -0.33 -6.49 -15.25
C TRP A 72 0.93 -6.28 -16.11
N LEU A 73 1.49 -5.07 -16.14
CA LEU A 73 2.78 -4.78 -16.77
C LEU A 73 3.96 -5.35 -15.97
N ALA A 74 3.78 -5.61 -14.67
CA ALA A 74 4.76 -6.25 -13.79
C ALA A 74 4.13 -7.47 -13.09
N PRO A 75 3.80 -8.55 -13.83
CA PRO A 75 2.99 -9.64 -13.31
C PRO A 75 3.65 -10.40 -12.15
N TYR A 76 4.97 -10.33 -12.03
CA TYR A 76 5.71 -10.95 -10.92
C TYR A 76 5.47 -10.27 -9.57
N SER A 77 5.11 -8.98 -9.55
CA SER A 77 4.87 -8.22 -8.30
C SER A 77 3.39 -8.03 -8.00
N GLN A 78 2.51 -8.18 -9.00
CA GLN A 78 1.08 -7.90 -8.88
C GLN A 78 0.40 -8.65 -7.73
N GLY A 79 0.70 -9.95 -7.56
CA GLY A 79 0.15 -10.75 -6.46
C GLY A 79 0.65 -10.29 -5.09
N CYS A 80 1.93 -9.91 -4.99
CA CYS A 80 2.53 -9.42 -3.74
C CYS A 80 1.81 -8.16 -3.23
N PHE A 81 1.54 -7.20 -4.12
CA PHE A 81 0.84 -5.97 -3.73
C PHE A 81 -0.65 -6.20 -3.41
N ALA A 82 -1.29 -7.20 -4.03
CA ALA A 82 -2.65 -7.60 -3.66
C ALA A 82 -2.70 -8.17 -2.24
N ASP A 83 -1.76 -9.07 -1.91
CA ASP A 83 -1.63 -9.63 -0.56
C ASP A 83 -1.28 -8.55 0.48
N PHE A 84 -0.42 -7.59 0.11
CA PHE A 84 -0.08 -6.45 0.95
C PHE A 84 -1.31 -5.57 1.25
N VAL A 85 -2.15 -5.27 0.25
CA VAL A 85 -3.39 -4.52 0.44
C VAL A 85 -4.30 -5.26 1.43
N LEU A 86 -4.50 -6.56 1.25
CA LEU A 86 -5.32 -7.38 2.16
C LEU A 86 -4.77 -7.37 3.59
N ALA A 87 -3.46 -7.54 3.76
CA ALA A 87 -2.81 -7.49 5.07
C ALA A 87 -2.96 -6.12 5.74
N THR A 88 -2.87 -5.04 4.97
CA THR A 88 -3.00 -3.68 5.48
C THR A 88 -4.44 -3.36 5.89
N GLU A 89 -5.44 -3.81 5.12
CA GLU A 89 -6.85 -3.67 5.51
C GLU A 89 -7.15 -4.40 6.82
N THR A 90 -6.64 -5.64 6.96
CA THR A 90 -6.75 -6.40 8.21
C THR A 90 -6.09 -5.65 9.38
N ASN A 91 -4.92 -5.05 9.15
CA ASN A 91 -4.23 -4.25 10.17
C ASN A 91 -5.03 -3.01 10.58
N LEU A 92 -5.71 -2.35 9.64
CA LEU A 92 -6.59 -1.22 9.94
C LEU A 92 -7.78 -1.63 10.80
N GLU A 93 -8.42 -2.76 10.50
CA GLU A 93 -9.51 -3.29 11.33
C GLU A 93 -9.06 -3.51 12.77
N ILE A 94 -7.86 -4.09 12.95
CA ILE A 94 -7.26 -4.27 14.28
C ILE A 94 -7.02 -2.93 14.98
N TYR A 95 -6.52 -1.92 14.27
CA TYR A 95 -6.32 -0.58 14.85
C TYR A 95 -7.63 0.10 15.25
N GLU A 96 -8.68 -0.06 14.47
CA GLU A 96 -10.03 0.42 14.81
C GLU A 96 -10.56 -0.29 16.04
N ASP A 97 -10.48 -1.62 16.09
CA ASP A 97 -10.90 -2.40 17.25
C ASP A 97 -10.18 -1.96 18.53
N ILE A 98 -8.87 -1.73 18.48
CA ILE A 98 -8.11 -1.23 19.64
C ILE A 98 -8.60 0.16 20.08
N LEU A 99 -8.97 1.02 19.13
CA LEU A 99 -9.47 2.37 19.38
C LEU A 99 -10.87 2.35 20.02
N PHE A 100 -11.76 1.49 19.52
CA PHE A 100 -13.17 1.44 19.93
C PHE A 100 -13.42 0.46 21.09
N ALA A 101 -12.62 -0.58 21.27
CA ALA A 101 -12.69 -1.48 22.43
C ALA A 101 -12.44 -0.74 23.75
N LYS A 102 -11.66 0.35 23.73
CA LYS A 102 -11.44 1.23 24.90
C LYS A 102 -12.61 2.18 25.22
N LYS A 103 -13.66 2.24 24.40
CA LYS A 103 -14.86 3.05 24.67
C LYS A 103 -15.93 2.32 25.50
N LYS A 104 -15.74 1.04 25.85
CA LYS A 104 -16.54 0.32 26.84
C LYS A 104 -15.85 0.31 28.19
#